data_AF-A0A0F8Y231-F1
#
_entry.id   AF-A0A0F8Y231-F1
#
_cell.length_a   1.000
_cell.length_b   1.000
_cell.length_c   1.000
_cell.angle_alpha   90.00
_cell.angle_beta   90.00
_cell.angle_gamma   90.00
#
_symmetry.space_group_name_H-M   'P 1'
#
loop_
_entity.id
_entity.type
_entity.pdbx_description
1 polymer ?
#
loop_
_entity_poly.entity_id
_entity_poly.type
_entity_poly.pdbx_seq_one_letter_code
_entity_poly.pdbx_strand_id
1 'polypeptide(L)'
;VCTGLKRNDAEIDASCGLHIHIDGRDFQSDSQKISQLLKTFLSVEDILFSTQPSSRRNNQYCRPLFKKYLFKDFNLKRLDTLERKWYKTTDKHNIDGYKRSKYHDSRYYAINLHSLFYRGTVEIRMHAGTLSPDKIINWINTCLTIVEYSLNNYDKDKIKSLYDSQLDENKLKAFFDIFKMSKNLEKYVYSNVKRFNGNFKYQLKKPTRRPTPVVEEQDLNELEGVPGRYVYGTPSMQAPRTWSIDHLTGEDD
;
A
#
# COMPACT_ATOMS: atom_id res chain seq x y z
N VAL A 1 -10.76 -5.70 21.41
CA VAL A 1 -10.09 -4.39 21.21
C VAL A 1 -11.07 -3.23 21.02
N CYS A 2 -11.91 -3.17 19.97
CA CYS A 2 -12.80 -2.02 19.75
C CYS A 2 -13.74 -1.70 20.91
N THR A 3 -14.32 -2.73 21.55
CA THR A 3 -15.14 -2.55 22.76
C THR A 3 -14.35 -1.94 23.91
N GLY A 4 -13.09 -2.35 24.09
CA GLY A 4 -12.20 -1.78 25.11
C GLY A 4 -11.88 -0.32 24.84
N LEU A 5 -11.59 0.05 23.58
CA LEU A 5 -11.34 1.44 23.20
C LEU A 5 -12.56 2.33 23.43
N LYS A 6 -13.75 1.86 23.05
CA LYS A 6 -15.01 2.60 23.29
C LYS A 6 -15.31 2.78 24.78
N ARG A 7 -15.03 1.77 25.61
CA ARG A 7 -15.22 1.85 27.07
C ARG A 7 -14.27 2.83 27.76
N ASN A 8 -13.20 3.24 27.08
CA ASN A 8 -12.22 4.21 27.59
C ASN A 8 -12.30 5.54 26.83
N ASP A 9 -13.46 5.84 26.22
CA ASP A 9 -13.73 7.11 25.53
C ASP A 9 -12.70 7.48 24.46
N ALA A 10 -12.11 6.48 23.80
CA ALA A 10 -11.17 6.72 22.72
C ALA A 10 -11.88 7.42 21.54
N GLU A 11 -11.33 8.57 21.12
CA GLU A 11 -11.82 9.31 19.97
C GLU A 11 -10.99 9.00 18.71
N ILE A 12 -11.61 9.19 17.54
CA ILE A 12 -10.95 9.04 16.25
C ILE A 12 -11.09 10.34 15.47
N ASP A 13 -9.96 10.87 15.05
CA ASP A 13 -9.86 12.07 14.22
C ASP A 13 -9.27 11.77 12.83
N ALA A 14 -9.01 12.83 12.06
CA ALA A 14 -8.44 12.73 10.72
C ALA A 14 -6.97 12.27 10.70
N SER A 15 -6.26 12.33 11.83
CA SER A 15 -4.87 11.85 11.97
C SER A 15 -4.82 10.33 12.17
N CYS A 16 -5.91 9.74 12.67
CA CYS A 16 -6.02 8.31 12.91
C CYS A 16 -6.09 7.48 11.61
N GLY A 17 -5.41 6.33 11.62
CA GLY A 17 -5.38 5.37 10.53
C GLY A 17 -5.48 3.93 11.02
N LEU A 18 -5.95 3.05 10.14
CA LEU A 18 -5.92 1.60 10.33
C LEU A 18 -5.00 1.00 9.28
N HIS A 19 -3.99 0.26 9.72
CA HIS A 19 -3.11 -0.52 8.84
C HIS A 19 -3.31 -2.00 9.12
N ILE A 20 -3.23 -2.80 8.07
CA ILE A 20 -3.24 -4.26 8.18
C ILE A 20 -1.91 -4.79 7.67
N HIS A 21 -1.42 -5.85 8.31
CA HIS A 21 -0.23 -6.59 7.89
C HIS A 21 -0.68 -8.00 7.52
N ILE A 22 -0.53 -8.35 6.25
CA ILE A 22 -0.86 -9.68 5.75
C ILE A 22 0.45 -10.47 5.63
N ASP A 23 0.49 -11.68 6.21
CA ASP A 23 1.66 -12.55 6.10
C ASP A 23 1.97 -12.83 4.63
N GLY A 24 3.24 -12.70 4.27
CA GLY A 24 3.74 -12.95 2.92
C GLY A 24 5.07 -13.68 2.91
N ARG A 25 5.45 -14.31 4.03
CA ARG A 25 6.71 -15.06 4.15
C ARG A 25 6.83 -16.21 3.15
N ASP A 26 5.70 -16.75 2.71
CA ASP A 26 5.59 -17.81 1.70
C ASP A 26 5.93 -17.34 0.27
N PHE A 27 5.75 -16.05 -0.04
CA PHE A 27 6.05 -15.47 -1.36
C PHE A 27 7.08 -14.34 -1.35
N GLN A 28 7.67 -13.99 -0.20
CA GLN A 28 8.59 -12.86 -0.07
C GLN A 28 9.84 -12.94 -0.97
N SER A 29 10.22 -14.15 -1.40
CA SER A 29 11.31 -14.38 -2.36
C SER A 29 10.84 -14.62 -3.80
N ASP A 30 9.53 -14.69 -4.03
CA ASP A 30 8.92 -14.94 -5.35
C ASP A 30 8.62 -13.62 -6.06
N SER A 31 9.56 -13.20 -6.93
CA SER A 31 9.42 -11.95 -7.68
C SER A 31 8.21 -11.92 -8.62
N GLN A 32 7.70 -13.08 -9.07
CA GLN A 32 6.53 -13.14 -9.93
C GLN A 32 5.27 -12.86 -9.11
N LYS A 33 5.09 -13.53 -7.97
CA LYS A 33 3.96 -13.28 -7.05
C LYS A 33 3.93 -11.83 -6.55
N ILE A 34 5.09 -11.29 -6.16
CA ILE A 34 5.18 -9.88 -5.73
C ILE A 34 4.83 -8.92 -6.89
N SER A 35 5.28 -9.23 -8.11
CA SER A 35 4.94 -8.44 -9.30
C SER A 35 3.44 -8.49 -9.62
N GLN A 36 2.81 -9.66 -9.50
CA GLN A 36 1.36 -9.84 -9.67
C GLN A 36 0.59 -9.03 -8.63
N LEU A 37 0.95 -9.16 -7.35
CA LEU A 37 0.40 -8.39 -6.24
C LEU A 37 0.42 -6.88 -6.50
N LEU A 38 1.59 -6.33 -6.85
CA LEU A 38 1.73 -4.89 -7.11
C LEU A 38 0.90 -4.42 -8.30
N LYS A 39 0.84 -5.21 -9.39
CA LYS A 39 0.01 -4.89 -10.55
C LYS A 39 -1.47 -4.91 -10.23
N THR A 40 -1.91 -5.90 -9.48
CA THR A 40 -3.28 -6.02 -9.00
C THR A 40 -3.64 -4.79 -8.16
N PHE A 41 -2.83 -4.43 -7.17
CA PHE A 41 -3.09 -3.25 -6.36
C PHE A 41 -3.07 -1.94 -7.15
N LEU A 42 -2.11 -1.75 -8.07
CA LEU A 42 -2.14 -0.62 -8.99
C LEU A 42 -3.48 -0.58 -9.75
N SER A 43 -3.94 -1.70 -10.30
CA SER A 43 -5.16 -1.72 -11.12
C SER A 43 -6.43 -1.25 -10.39
N VAL A 44 -6.48 -1.40 -9.07
CA VAL A 44 -7.63 -1.07 -8.21
C VAL A 44 -7.36 0.06 -7.20
N GLU A 45 -6.18 0.67 -7.23
CA GLU A 45 -5.77 1.69 -6.26
C GLU A 45 -6.74 2.89 -6.26
N ASP A 46 -7.25 3.29 -7.43
CA ASP A 46 -8.26 4.34 -7.58
C ASP A 46 -9.60 3.99 -6.90
N ILE A 47 -10.06 2.74 -7.01
CA ILE A 47 -11.23 2.22 -6.30
C ILE A 47 -10.97 2.26 -4.79
N LEU A 48 -9.84 1.73 -4.32
CA LEU A 48 -9.53 1.64 -2.90
C LEU A 48 -9.45 3.03 -2.26
N PHE A 49 -8.76 4.00 -2.86
CA PHE A 49 -8.75 5.38 -2.37
C PHE A 49 -10.14 6.04 -2.42
N SER A 50 -11.00 5.63 -3.34
CA SER A 50 -12.39 6.13 -3.40
C SER A 50 -13.25 5.65 -2.24
N THR A 51 -12.87 4.56 -1.58
CA THR A 51 -13.51 4.10 -0.33
C THR A 51 -13.08 4.91 0.91
N GLN A 52 -12.15 5.85 0.77
CA GLN A 52 -11.51 6.54 1.89
C GLN A 52 -11.75 8.05 1.87
N PRO A 53 -11.83 8.71 3.06
CA PRO A 53 -11.99 10.16 3.13
C PRO A 53 -10.78 10.92 2.55
N SER A 54 -10.98 12.20 2.23
CA SER A 54 -9.93 13.07 1.66
C SER A 54 -8.65 13.13 2.50
N SER A 55 -8.77 13.06 3.83
CA SER A 55 -7.62 13.02 4.74
C SER A 55 -6.68 11.84 4.47
N ARG A 56 -7.20 10.69 3.98
CA ARG A 56 -6.38 9.54 3.58
C ARG A 56 -5.82 9.65 2.17
N ARG A 57 -6.54 10.32 1.27
CA ARG A 57 -6.12 10.53 -0.13
C ARG A 57 -4.98 11.56 -0.26
N ASN A 58 -4.97 12.55 0.62
CA ASN A 58 -4.08 13.72 0.55
C ASN A 58 -3.14 13.83 1.76
N ASN A 59 -2.44 12.75 2.12
CA ASN A 59 -1.42 12.81 3.17
C ASN A 59 -0.10 12.13 2.75
N GLN A 60 0.96 12.42 3.51
CA GLN A 60 2.31 11.89 3.27
C GLN A 60 2.54 10.49 3.84
N TYR A 61 1.66 10.02 4.73
CA TYR A 61 1.76 8.74 5.44
C TYR A 61 1.00 7.58 4.75
N CYS A 62 0.33 7.86 3.63
CA CYS A 62 -0.41 6.95 2.76
C CYS A 62 -0.43 7.48 1.32
N ARG A 63 0.69 7.34 0.62
CA ARG A 63 0.90 7.84 -0.74
C ARG A 63 0.45 6.79 -1.76
N PRO A 64 -0.30 7.16 -2.81
CA PRO A 64 -0.59 6.25 -3.92
C PRO A 64 0.70 5.76 -4.59
N LEU A 65 0.77 4.47 -4.90
CA LEU A 65 1.87 3.85 -5.65
C LEU A 65 2.04 4.49 -7.03
N PHE A 66 0.95 4.88 -7.69
CA PHE A 66 1.02 5.53 -9.00
C PHE A 66 1.86 6.80 -9.04
N LYS A 67 2.07 7.47 -7.91
CA LYS A 67 2.96 8.64 -7.87
C LYS A 67 4.41 8.29 -8.24
N LYS A 68 4.82 7.03 -8.14
CA LYS A 68 6.22 6.61 -8.22
C LYS A 68 6.45 5.34 -9.04
N TYR A 69 5.40 4.58 -9.36
CA TYR A 69 5.49 3.33 -10.11
C TYR A 69 4.44 3.26 -11.21
N LEU A 70 4.82 2.63 -12.33
CA LEU A 70 3.93 2.33 -13.45
C LEU A 70 3.58 0.85 -13.46
N PHE A 71 2.44 0.48 -14.04
CA PHE A 71 2.07 -0.94 -14.21
C PHE A 71 3.18 -1.78 -14.89
N LYS A 72 3.81 -1.21 -15.92
CA LYS A 72 4.89 -1.86 -16.69
C LYS A 72 6.19 -2.05 -15.91
N ASP A 73 6.34 -1.38 -14.76
CA ASP A 73 7.54 -1.47 -13.92
C ASP A 73 7.69 -2.84 -13.26
N PHE A 74 6.60 -3.60 -13.14
CA PHE A 74 6.54 -4.87 -12.41
C PHE A 74 6.42 -6.08 -13.34
N ASN A 75 7.13 -6.08 -14.47
CA ASN A 75 7.34 -7.26 -15.32
C ASN A 75 8.68 -7.92 -14.99
N LEU A 76 8.95 -8.11 -13.70
CA LEU A 76 10.28 -8.48 -13.21
C LEU A 76 10.31 -9.97 -12.88
N LYS A 77 11.29 -10.67 -13.45
CA LYS A 77 11.52 -12.12 -13.24
C LYS A 77 12.52 -12.43 -12.15
N ARG A 78 13.18 -11.40 -11.59
CA ARG A 78 14.20 -11.55 -10.57
C ARG A 78 13.93 -10.62 -9.40
N LEU A 79 14.11 -11.15 -8.20
CA LEU A 79 13.88 -10.44 -6.95
C LEU A 79 14.81 -9.23 -6.81
N ASP A 80 16.08 -9.37 -7.15
CA ASP A 80 17.06 -8.28 -7.07
C ASP A 80 16.69 -7.08 -7.94
N THR A 81 16.16 -7.30 -9.14
CA THR A 81 15.65 -6.22 -9.99
C THR A 81 14.39 -5.58 -9.41
N LEU A 82 13.54 -6.36 -8.75
CA LEU A 82 12.36 -5.86 -8.05
C LEU A 82 12.74 -4.99 -6.85
N GLU A 83 13.68 -5.43 -6.02
CA GLU A 83 14.21 -4.66 -4.90
C GLU A 83 14.83 -3.34 -5.38
N ARG A 84 15.66 -3.37 -6.42
CA ARG A 84 16.22 -2.16 -7.04
C ARG A 84 15.12 -1.21 -7.53
N LYS A 85 14.06 -1.76 -8.12
CA LYS A 85 12.92 -0.97 -8.59
C LYS A 85 12.13 -0.36 -7.43
N TRP A 86 11.92 -1.12 -6.37
CA TRP A 86 11.19 -0.71 -5.17
C TRP A 86 11.95 0.40 -4.43
N TYR A 87 13.24 0.18 -4.13
CA TYR A 87 14.09 1.11 -3.39
C TYR A 87 14.70 2.23 -4.24
N LYS A 88 14.50 2.21 -5.57
CA LYS A 88 14.99 3.24 -6.52
C LYS A 88 16.52 3.45 -6.46
N THR A 89 17.27 2.38 -6.20
CA THR A 89 18.73 2.38 -6.21
C THR A 89 19.23 1.08 -6.84
N THR A 90 20.42 1.11 -7.44
CA THR A 90 21.12 -0.09 -7.93
C THR A 90 22.12 -0.64 -6.93
N ASP A 91 22.45 0.11 -5.89
CA ASP A 91 23.42 -0.26 -4.87
C ASP A 91 22.85 -1.33 -3.93
N LYS A 92 23.45 -2.53 -4.00
CA LYS A 92 23.05 -3.69 -3.22
C LYS A 92 23.33 -3.51 -1.72
N HIS A 93 24.41 -2.84 -1.34
CA HIS A 93 24.73 -2.62 0.07
C HIS A 93 23.66 -1.74 0.73
N ASN A 94 23.24 -0.69 0.04
CA ASN A 94 22.13 0.15 0.47
C ASN A 94 20.83 -0.64 0.59
N ILE A 95 20.46 -1.43 -0.42
CA ILE A 95 19.25 -2.27 -0.40
C ILE A 95 19.27 -3.23 0.80
N ASP A 96 20.38 -3.94 1.01
CA ASP A 96 20.51 -4.88 2.11
C ASP A 96 20.44 -4.17 3.48
N GLY A 97 21.00 -2.94 3.57
CA GLY A 97 20.84 -2.07 4.72
C GLY A 97 19.38 -1.67 4.96
N TYR A 98 18.67 -1.26 3.92
CA TYR A 98 17.24 -0.90 4.01
C TYR A 98 16.40 -2.07 4.47
N LYS A 99 16.61 -3.28 3.94
CA LYS A 99 15.86 -4.48 4.36
C LYS A 99 16.07 -4.85 5.82
N ARG A 100 17.17 -4.45 6.46
CA ARG A 100 17.41 -4.64 7.90
C ARG A 100 16.89 -3.50 8.77
N SER A 101 16.53 -2.37 8.17
CA SER A 101 16.00 -1.20 8.86
C SER A 101 14.48 -1.24 8.92
N LYS A 102 13.92 -0.91 10.09
CA LYS A 102 12.47 -0.65 10.23
C LYS A 102 12.02 0.58 9.42
N TYR A 103 12.93 1.52 9.20
CA TYR A 103 12.65 2.83 8.64
C TYR A 103 13.21 2.94 7.23
N HIS A 104 12.32 3.21 6.29
CA HIS A 104 12.61 3.64 4.92
C HIS A 104 11.42 4.44 4.40
N ASP A 105 11.64 5.45 3.55
CA ASP A 105 10.58 6.33 3.04
C ASP A 105 9.46 5.56 2.33
N SER A 106 9.81 4.49 1.60
CA SER A 106 8.82 3.64 0.90
C SER A 106 7.81 2.95 1.82
N ARG A 107 7.97 3.00 3.15
CA ARG A 107 6.94 2.50 4.08
C ARG A 107 5.62 3.29 4.01
N TYR A 108 5.67 4.52 3.53
CA TYR A 108 4.51 5.41 3.48
C TYR A 108 3.68 5.29 2.19
N TYR A 109 3.90 4.27 1.35
CA TYR A 109 2.96 3.97 0.27
C TYR A 109 1.72 3.23 0.78
N ALA A 110 0.61 3.41 0.08
CA ALA A 110 -0.68 2.80 0.36
C ALA A 110 -0.61 1.27 0.52
N ILE A 111 0.19 0.64 -0.34
CA ILE A 111 0.71 -0.72 -0.21
C ILE A 111 2.20 -0.62 -0.02
N ASN A 112 2.70 -1.23 1.05
CA ASN A 112 4.08 -1.13 1.47
C ASN A 112 4.76 -2.50 1.45
N LEU A 113 5.65 -2.71 0.47
CA LEU A 113 6.53 -3.88 0.40
C LEU A 113 7.83 -3.74 1.19
N HIS A 114 8.19 -2.56 1.69
CA HIS A 114 9.29 -2.48 2.64
C HIS A 114 8.98 -3.31 3.89
N SER A 115 7.72 -3.38 4.33
CA SER A 115 7.29 -4.31 5.38
C SER A 115 7.51 -5.78 5.00
N LEU A 116 7.36 -6.14 3.72
CA LEU A 116 7.57 -7.51 3.24
C LEU A 116 9.05 -7.88 3.35
N PHE A 117 9.93 -7.02 2.87
CA PHE A 117 11.37 -7.29 2.93
C PHE A 117 11.97 -7.16 4.33
N TYR A 118 11.41 -6.30 5.18
CA TYR A 118 11.90 -6.08 6.55
C TYR A 118 11.41 -7.15 7.53
N ARG A 119 10.15 -7.57 7.42
CA ARG A 119 9.51 -8.43 8.43
C ARG A 119 8.52 -9.47 7.86
N GLY A 120 8.52 -9.70 6.55
CA GLY A 120 7.71 -10.75 5.93
C GLY A 120 6.22 -10.46 5.79
N THR A 121 5.77 -9.20 5.92
CA THR A 121 4.33 -8.86 5.78
C THR A 121 4.08 -7.79 4.74
N VAL A 122 3.02 -7.92 3.95
CA VAL A 122 2.52 -6.83 3.09
C VAL A 122 1.67 -5.90 3.95
N GLU A 123 2.10 -4.64 4.09
CA GLU A 123 1.34 -3.64 4.85
C GLU A 123 0.40 -2.85 3.93
N ILE A 124 -0.87 -2.75 4.29
CA ILE A 124 -1.88 -1.95 3.59
C ILE A 124 -2.38 -0.85 4.52
N ARG A 125 -2.22 0.41 4.10
CA ARG A 125 -2.33 1.59 4.96
C ARG A 125 -3.52 2.50 4.63
N MET A 126 -4.35 2.16 3.65
CA MET A 126 -5.32 3.11 3.09
C MET A 126 -6.45 3.50 4.05
N HIS A 127 -6.83 2.62 4.97
CA HIS A 127 -8.05 2.79 5.75
C HIS A 127 -7.94 3.89 6.81
N ALA A 128 -8.98 4.74 6.90
CA ALA A 128 -9.11 5.70 7.99
C ALA A 128 -9.27 5.00 9.35
N GLY A 129 -8.95 5.67 10.46
CA GLY A 129 -9.23 5.12 11.78
C GLY A 129 -10.71 4.75 11.94
N THR A 130 -11.01 3.62 12.61
CA THR A 130 -12.38 3.28 12.99
C THR A 130 -12.43 2.43 14.26
N LEU A 131 -13.49 2.62 15.07
CA LEU A 131 -13.83 1.74 16.20
C LEU A 131 -14.96 0.76 15.86
N SER A 132 -15.35 0.64 14.59
CA SER A 132 -16.37 -0.31 14.14
C SER A 132 -15.72 -1.64 13.77
N PRO A 133 -16.00 -2.73 14.51
CA PRO A 133 -15.50 -4.07 14.15
C PRO A 133 -15.92 -4.46 12.73
N ASP A 134 -17.17 -4.19 12.35
CA ASP A 134 -17.68 -4.54 11.01
C ASP A 134 -16.90 -3.85 9.90
N LYS A 135 -16.53 -2.58 10.07
CA LYS A 135 -15.70 -1.87 9.08
C LYS A 135 -14.30 -2.47 8.99
N ILE A 136 -13.72 -2.83 10.14
CA ILE A 136 -12.40 -3.46 10.20
C ILE A 136 -12.44 -4.81 9.49
N ILE A 137 -13.39 -5.68 9.82
CA ILE A 137 -13.54 -7.02 9.24
C ILE A 137 -13.80 -6.92 7.73
N ASN A 138 -14.72 -6.06 7.29
CA ASN A 138 -14.98 -5.90 5.86
C ASN A 138 -13.76 -5.34 5.10
N TRP A 139 -13.00 -4.43 5.71
CA TRP A 139 -11.75 -3.92 5.12
C TRP A 139 -10.66 -5.01 5.03
N ILE A 140 -10.47 -5.81 6.08
CA ILE A 140 -9.57 -6.97 6.08
C ILE A 140 -9.96 -7.92 4.96
N ASN A 141 -11.24 -8.31 4.88
CA ASN A 141 -11.74 -9.22 3.85
C ASN A 141 -11.57 -8.65 2.44
N THR A 142 -11.83 -7.37 2.22
CA THR A 142 -11.58 -6.71 0.92
C THR A 142 -10.12 -6.84 0.52
N CYS A 143 -9.20 -6.61 1.46
CA CYS A 143 -7.77 -6.71 1.19
C CYS A 143 -7.30 -8.14 0.96
N LEU A 144 -7.77 -9.09 1.77
CA LEU A 144 -7.45 -10.51 1.62
C LEU A 144 -7.94 -11.06 0.28
N THR A 145 -9.15 -10.71 -0.16
CA THR A 145 -9.66 -11.08 -1.48
C THR A 145 -8.75 -10.58 -2.61
N ILE A 146 -8.23 -9.36 -2.50
CA ILE A 146 -7.32 -8.78 -3.51
C ILE A 146 -5.99 -9.53 -3.51
N VAL A 147 -5.42 -9.78 -2.33
CA VAL A 147 -4.16 -10.52 -2.19
C VAL A 147 -4.30 -11.94 -2.72
N GLU A 148 -5.32 -12.68 -2.29
CA GLU A 148 -5.57 -14.05 -2.71
C GLU A 148 -5.77 -14.16 -4.22
N TYR A 149 -6.54 -13.26 -4.82
CA TYR A 149 -6.66 -13.18 -6.27
C TYR A 149 -5.29 -12.98 -6.93
N SER A 150 -4.48 -12.06 -6.39
CA SER A 150 -3.17 -11.76 -6.97
C SER A 150 -2.15 -12.90 -6.89
N LEU A 151 -2.26 -13.78 -5.89
CA LEU A 151 -1.33 -14.88 -5.69
C LEU A 151 -1.77 -16.17 -6.39
N ASN A 152 -3.09 -16.43 -6.43
CA ASN A 152 -3.63 -17.74 -6.80
C ASN A 152 -4.48 -17.71 -8.08
N ASN A 153 -5.09 -16.57 -8.41
CA ASN A 153 -6.05 -16.45 -9.51
C ASN A 153 -5.68 -15.35 -10.51
N TYR A 154 -4.41 -14.94 -10.53
CA TYR A 154 -3.97 -13.78 -11.29
C TYR A 154 -4.20 -13.98 -12.79
N ASP A 155 -5.08 -13.15 -13.34
CA ASP A 155 -5.32 -13.03 -14.77
C ASP A 155 -4.77 -11.69 -15.27
N LYS A 156 -3.74 -11.77 -16.13
CA LYS A 156 -3.02 -10.60 -16.62
C LYS A 156 -3.93 -9.65 -17.40
N ASP A 157 -4.84 -10.17 -18.21
CA ASP A 157 -5.63 -9.37 -19.13
C ASP A 157 -6.77 -8.67 -18.40
N LYS A 158 -7.41 -9.36 -17.44
CA LYS A 158 -8.40 -8.73 -16.53
C LYS A 158 -7.80 -7.62 -15.69
N ILE A 159 -6.63 -7.86 -15.10
CA ILE A 159 -5.93 -6.86 -14.28
C ILE A 159 -5.46 -5.67 -15.14
N LYS A 160 -4.99 -5.94 -16.37
CA LYS A 160 -4.63 -4.88 -17.31
C LYS A 160 -5.84 -4.06 -17.74
N SER A 161 -6.98 -4.71 -18.00
CA SER A 161 -8.25 -4.05 -18.32
C SER A 161 -8.68 -3.10 -17.20
N LEU A 162 -8.72 -3.57 -15.94
CA LEU A 162 -8.99 -2.71 -14.78
C LEU A 162 -8.00 -1.54 -14.68
N TYR A 163 -6.72 -1.81 -14.93
CA TYR A 163 -5.69 -0.78 -14.90
C TYR A 163 -5.89 0.28 -15.99
N ASP A 164 -6.38 -0.06 -17.17
CA ASP A 164 -6.59 0.89 -18.26
C ASP A 164 -7.91 1.65 -18.14
N SER A 165 -8.93 1.03 -17.53
CA SER A 165 -10.23 1.65 -17.32
C SER A 165 -10.16 2.89 -16.42
N GLN A 166 -10.97 3.88 -16.75
CA GLN A 166 -11.29 5.00 -15.87
C GLN A 166 -12.12 4.51 -14.68
N LEU A 167 -12.03 5.19 -13.55
CA LEU A 167 -12.89 4.91 -12.41
C LEU A 167 -14.31 5.39 -12.71
N ASP A 168 -15.21 4.44 -12.89
CA ASP A 168 -16.65 4.62 -13.05
C ASP A 168 -17.43 3.41 -12.48
N GLU A 169 -18.76 3.41 -12.67
CA GLU A 169 -19.64 2.33 -12.21
C GLU A 169 -19.30 0.98 -12.88
N ASN A 170 -18.85 0.99 -14.14
CA ASN A 170 -18.51 -0.22 -14.89
C ASN A 170 -17.22 -0.84 -14.38
N LYS A 171 -16.20 -0.03 -14.12
CA LYS A 171 -14.95 -0.50 -13.49
C LYS A 171 -15.22 -1.06 -12.11
N LEU A 172 -16.12 -0.45 -11.33
CA LEU A 172 -16.48 -0.95 -10.01
C LEU A 172 -17.20 -2.31 -10.07
N LYS A 173 -18.13 -2.49 -11.02
CA LYS A 173 -18.75 -3.81 -11.29
C LYS A 173 -17.72 -4.84 -11.72
N ALA A 174 -16.86 -4.51 -12.68
CA ALA A 174 -15.79 -5.39 -13.13
C ALA A 174 -14.86 -5.78 -11.98
N PHE A 175 -14.55 -4.86 -11.06
CA PHE A 175 -13.79 -5.16 -9.84
C PHE A 175 -14.51 -6.19 -8.97
N PHE A 176 -15.81 -6.05 -8.73
CA PHE A 176 -16.55 -7.05 -7.94
C PHE A 176 -16.58 -8.43 -8.61
N ASP A 177 -16.81 -8.46 -9.91
CA ASP A 177 -16.91 -9.70 -10.68
C ASP A 177 -15.56 -10.43 -10.80
N ILE A 178 -14.49 -9.71 -11.13
CA ILE A 178 -13.13 -10.27 -11.30
C ILE A 178 -12.65 -10.89 -10.00
N PHE A 179 -12.83 -10.18 -8.89
CA PHE A 179 -12.38 -10.62 -7.57
C PHE A 179 -13.39 -11.54 -6.86
N LYS A 180 -14.52 -11.86 -7.51
CA LYS A 180 -15.59 -12.72 -6.98
C LYS A 180 -16.04 -12.32 -5.57
N MET A 181 -16.24 -11.01 -5.36
CA MET A 181 -16.59 -10.50 -4.04
C MET A 181 -17.99 -10.96 -3.60
N SER A 182 -18.16 -11.24 -2.31
CA SER A 182 -19.49 -11.53 -1.77
C SER A 182 -20.37 -10.27 -1.80
N LYS A 183 -21.69 -10.43 -1.86
CA LYS A 183 -22.63 -9.30 -1.88
C LYS A 183 -22.50 -8.36 -0.69
N ASN A 184 -22.09 -8.88 0.47
CA ASN A 184 -21.81 -8.05 1.65
C ASN A 184 -20.57 -7.17 1.44
N LEU A 185 -19.50 -7.71 0.84
CA LEU A 185 -18.29 -6.93 0.52
C LEU A 185 -18.55 -5.93 -0.59
N GLU A 186 -19.27 -6.32 -1.65
CA GLU A 186 -19.70 -5.39 -2.71
C GLU A 186 -20.45 -4.19 -2.10
N LYS A 187 -21.44 -4.46 -1.25
CA LYS A 187 -22.22 -3.42 -0.57
C LYS A 187 -21.35 -2.53 0.29
N TYR A 188 -20.40 -3.10 1.05
CA TYR A 188 -19.47 -2.33 1.87
C TYR A 188 -18.60 -1.38 1.04
N VAL A 189 -17.92 -1.92 0.02
CA VAL A 189 -17.05 -1.14 -0.87
C VAL A 189 -17.86 -0.06 -1.58
N TYR A 190 -18.99 -0.43 -2.20
CA TYR A 190 -19.86 0.48 -2.92
C TYR A 190 -20.37 1.63 -2.03
N SER A 191 -20.84 1.30 -0.82
CA SER A 191 -21.33 2.32 0.12
C SER A 191 -20.25 3.32 0.50
N ASN A 192 -19.01 2.87 0.68
CA ASN A 192 -17.88 3.75 0.96
C ASN A 192 -17.48 4.60 -0.26
N VAL A 193 -17.46 4.02 -1.46
CA VAL A 193 -17.25 4.80 -2.71
C VAL A 193 -18.31 5.89 -2.83
N LYS A 194 -19.59 5.56 -2.64
CA LYS A 194 -20.68 6.53 -2.72
C LYS A 194 -20.55 7.63 -1.66
N ARG A 195 -20.12 7.26 -0.45
CA ARG A 195 -19.91 8.18 0.67
C ARG A 195 -18.75 9.16 0.44
N PHE A 196 -17.60 8.68 -0.03
CA PHE A 196 -16.37 9.48 -0.07
C PHE A 196 -15.97 9.95 -1.47
N ASN A 197 -16.56 9.38 -2.50
CA ASN A 197 -16.33 9.70 -3.90
C ASN A 197 -17.60 9.54 -4.75
N GLY A 198 -18.73 10.05 -4.26
CA GLY A 198 -20.00 10.05 -5.00
C GLY A 198 -19.84 10.66 -6.40
N ASN A 199 -20.44 10.00 -7.40
CA ASN A 199 -20.32 10.33 -8.83
C ASN A 199 -18.88 10.28 -9.38
N PHE A 200 -17.96 9.57 -8.72
CA PHE A 200 -16.58 9.38 -9.15
C PHE A 200 -15.83 10.69 -9.45
N LYS A 201 -16.11 11.75 -8.69
CA LYS A 201 -15.50 13.08 -8.85
C LYS A 201 -13.98 13.07 -8.63
N TYR A 202 -13.52 12.29 -7.66
CA TYR A 202 -12.11 12.04 -7.44
C TYR A 202 -11.63 10.98 -8.42
N GLN A 203 -10.65 11.36 -9.24
CA GLN A 203 -10.00 10.51 -10.21
C GLN A 203 -8.50 10.52 -9.92
N LEU A 204 -7.95 9.34 -9.62
CA LEU A 204 -6.51 9.20 -9.45
C LEU A 204 -5.85 9.21 -10.84
N LYS A 205 -5.21 10.33 -11.20
CA LYS A 205 -4.56 10.49 -12.50
C LYS A 205 -3.35 9.56 -12.60
N LYS A 206 -3.46 8.51 -13.42
CA LYS A 206 -2.36 7.60 -13.74
C LYS A 206 -1.29 8.36 -14.53
N PRO A 207 0.00 8.23 -14.20
CA PRO A 207 1.04 8.91 -14.95
C PRO A 207 1.14 8.34 -16.37
N THR A 208 1.12 9.19 -17.39
CA THR A 208 1.35 8.80 -18.80
C THR A 208 2.84 8.54 -19.08
N ARG A 209 3.73 9.13 -18.27
CA ARG A 209 5.18 8.95 -18.31
C ARG A 209 5.70 8.64 -16.92
N ARG A 210 6.91 8.07 -16.85
CA ARG A 210 7.57 7.77 -15.59
C ARG A 210 7.67 9.10 -14.81
N PRO A 211 7.18 9.17 -13.55
CA PRO A 211 7.35 10.37 -12.74
C PRO A 211 8.84 10.69 -12.69
N THR A 212 9.22 11.92 -13.03
CA THR A 212 10.60 12.39 -12.85
C THR A 212 10.99 12.11 -11.40
N PRO A 213 12.20 11.61 -11.12
CA PRO A 213 12.70 11.60 -9.76
C PRO A 213 12.56 13.03 -9.24
N VAL A 214 11.77 13.22 -8.18
CA VAL A 214 11.88 14.44 -7.36
C VAL A 214 13.19 14.24 -6.59
N VAL A 215 14.29 14.47 -7.26
CA VAL A 215 15.55 14.84 -6.63
C VAL A 215 15.49 16.35 -6.66
N GLU A 216 15.48 17.00 -5.50
CA GLU A 216 15.93 18.39 -5.43
C GLU A 216 17.37 18.37 -5.93
N GLU A 217 17.56 18.74 -7.20
CA GLU A 217 18.85 19.13 -7.76
C GLU A 217 19.29 20.41 -7.04
N GLN A 218 19.94 20.26 -5.90
CA GLN A 218 20.98 21.19 -5.48
C GLN A 218 22.20 20.37 -5.03
N ASP A 219 23.29 20.62 -5.74
CA ASP A 219 24.69 20.35 -5.42
C ASP A 219 25.18 18.89 -5.44
N LEU A 220 25.44 18.41 -6.66
CA LEU A 220 26.41 17.33 -6.93
C LEU A 220 27.65 17.81 -7.70
N ASN A 221 27.86 19.12 -7.83
CA ASN A 221 29.03 19.72 -8.47
C ASN A 221 29.75 20.68 -7.51
N GLU A 222 30.12 20.21 -6.33
CA GLU A 222 31.19 20.79 -5.51
C GLU A 222 31.36 19.84 -4.32
N LEU A 223 32.36 18.96 -4.38
CA LEU A 223 33.05 18.30 -3.25
C LEU A 223 34.00 17.23 -3.81
N GLU A 224 34.92 17.64 -4.69
CA GLU A 224 36.20 16.94 -4.75
C GLU A 224 37.03 17.42 -3.56
N GLY A 225 37.30 16.51 -2.61
CA GLY A 225 38.42 16.64 -1.68
C GLY A 225 38.11 17.10 -0.26
N VAL A 226 37.35 16.32 0.54
CA VAL A 226 37.52 16.28 2.01
C VAL A 226 37.14 14.89 2.55
N PRO A 227 37.97 14.19 3.35
CA PRO A 227 37.57 12.97 4.01
C PRO A 227 36.69 13.32 5.23
N GLY A 228 35.37 13.31 5.03
CA GLY A 228 34.39 13.67 6.06
C GLY A 228 33.40 12.56 6.37
N ARG A 229 33.35 12.14 7.64
CA ARG A 229 32.26 11.32 8.19
C ARG A 229 30.90 11.95 7.87
N TYR A 230 30.04 11.23 7.15
CA TYR A 230 28.61 11.54 7.13
C TYR A 230 27.91 10.79 8.27
N VAL A 231 27.77 11.48 9.39
CA VAL A 231 26.80 11.12 10.44
C VAL A 231 25.46 11.67 9.98
N TYR A 232 24.57 10.82 9.47
CA TYR A 232 23.17 11.20 9.26
C TYR A 232 22.45 11.22 10.61
N GLY A 233 22.49 12.37 11.28
CA GLY A 233 21.53 12.71 12.31
C GLY A 233 20.18 13.00 11.66
N THR A 234 19.24 12.07 11.77
CA THR A 234 17.83 12.38 11.49
C THR A 234 17.20 12.91 12.79
N PRO A 235 16.45 14.02 12.76
CA PRO A 235 15.66 14.40 13.93
C PRO A 235 14.69 13.26 14.24
N SER A 236 14.73 12.75 15.47
CA SER A 236 13.77 11.77 15.96
C SER A 236 12.38 12.41 16.03
N MET A 237 11.66 12.41 14.92
CA MET A 237 10.23 12.75 14.93
C MET A 237 9.47 11.52 15.42
N GLN A 238 8.98 11.59 16.66
CA GLN A 238 8.06 10.60 17.22
C GLN A 238 6.85 10.49 16.29
N ALA A 239 6.70 9.34 15.64
CA ALA A 239 5.46 8.98 14.99
C ALA A 239 4.35 8.87 16.04
N PRO A 240 3.10 9.25 15.75
CA PRO A 240 1.98 9.02 16.65
C PRO A 240 1.89 7.52 16.99
N ARG A 241 1.60 7.24 18.27
CA ARG A 241 1.59 5.87 18.82
C ARG A 241 0.67 4.99 17.96
N THR A 242 1.27 4.04 17.26
CA THR A 242 0.55 3.06 16.45
C THR A 242 0.38 1.81 17.29
N TRP A 243 -0.87 1.39 17.51
CA TRP A 243 -1.18 0.08 18.07
C TRP A 243 -1.22 -0.91 16.91
N SER A 244 -0.16 -1.71 16.76
CA SER A 244 -0.15 -2.87 15.87
C SER A 244 -0.53 -4.10 16.70
N ILE A 245 -1.58 -4.82 16.31
CA ILE A 245 -1.86 -6.15 16.83
C ILE A 245 -1.12 -7.11 15.90
N ASP A 246 0.05 -7.55 16.34
CA ASP A 246 0.81 -8.61 15.69
C ASP A 246 0.35 -9.95 16.32
N HIS A 247 -0.05 -10.90 15.47
CA HIS A 247 -0.36 -12.32 15.77
C HIS A 247 -1.69 -12.61 16.50
N LEU A 248 -2.67 -13.10 15.73
CA LEU A 248 -3.70 -14.03 16.21
C LEU A 248 -3.42 -15.39 15.56
N THR A 249 -2.48 -16.14 16.13
CA THR A 249 -2.43 -17.60 15.97
C THR A 249 -3.05 -18.16 17.24
N GLY A 250 -4.30 -18.59 17.13
CA GLY A 250 -4.97 -19.30 18.21
C GLY A 250 -4.42 -20.72 18.28
N GLU A 251 -3.86 -21.06 19.43
CA GLU A 251 -3.81 -22.42 19.97
C GLU A 251 -4.03 -22.23 21.48
N ASP A 252 -5.29 -22.34 21.89
CA ASP A 252 -5.65 -22.62 23.28
C ASP A 252 -6.11 -24.09 23.29
N ASP A 253 -5.23 -24.98 23.77
CA ASP A 253 -5.57 -26.26 24.41
C ASP A 253 -4.94 -26.23 25.82
#